data_AF-A0A1W9QH52-F1
#
_entry.id   AF-A0A1W9QH52-F1
#
_cell.length_a   1.000
_cell.length_b   1.000
_cell.length_c   1.000
_cell.angle_alpha   90.00
_cell.angle_beta   90.00
_cell.angle_gamma   90.00
#
_symmetry.space_group_name_H-M   'P 1'
#
loop_
_entity.id
_entity.type
_entity.pdbx_description
1 polymer ?
#
loop_
_entity_poly.entity_id
_entity_poly.type
_entity_poly.pdbx_seq_one_letter_code
_entity_poly.pdbx_strand_id
1 'polypeptide(L)'
;MNFEAVARVYSENQVVAHVIDLLATRQREPKNSETRVKHILREVPPNLGAGVEEIQDALELIAQEAGDRRIEFKKGRPLEESRIEWDCSAIEFAKHVLDQIRQPFQSPECEKRPDSVDEEQVEFEVFTFPVRRGVDMPLRIRADLTAQELLNLAEFVQVLARSRGAQAS
;
A
#
# COMPACT_ATOMS: atom_id res chain seq x y z
N MET A 1 -9.09 -16.12 8.09
CA MET A 1 -8.02 -15.27 7.56
C MET A 1 -7.24 -14.63 8.71
N ASN A 2 -5.94 -14.87 8.79
CA ASN A 2 -5.05 -14.32 9.82
C ASN A 2 -4.29 -13.10 9.26
N PHE A 3 -4.93 -11.93 9.26
CA PHE A 3 -4.33 -10.71 8.71
C PHE A 3 -3.12 -10.22 9.52
N GLU A 4 -3.05 -10.52 10.81
CA GLU A 4 -1.96 -10.13 11.72
C GLU A 4 -0.65 -10.85 11.38
N ALA A 5 -0.73 -12.16 11.07
CA ALA A 5 0.43 -12.92 10.61
C ALA A 5 1.00 -12.39 9.29
N VAL A 6 0.12 -12.04 8.34
CA VAL A 6 0.52 -11.44 7.06
C VAL A 6 1.09 -10.03 7.27
N ALA A 7 0.53 -9.23 8.17
CA ALA A 7 1.02 -7.89 8.53
C ALA A 7 2.43 -7.93 9.17
N ARG A 8 2.72 -8.96 9.97
CA ARG A 8 4.07 -9.20 10.49
C ARG A 8 5.04 -9.51 9.35
N VAL A 9 4.70 -10.43 8.44
CA VAL A 9 5.56 -10.77 7.30
C VAL A 9 5.75 -9.58 6.35
N TYR A 10 4.72 -8.76 6.16
CA TYR A 10 4.83 -7.49 5.42
C TYR A 10 5.94 -6.60 6.00
N SER A 11 6.08 -6.53 7.32
CA SER A 11 7.09 -5.69 7.97
C SER A 11 8.51 -6.28 7.89
N GLU A 12 8.62 -7.60 7.70
CA GLU A 12 9.89 -8.34 7.72
C GLU A 12 10.45 -8.62 6.31
N ASN A 13 9.59 -8.63 5.27
CA ASN A 13 9.98 -9.00 3.91
C ASN A 13 9.55 -7.92 2.89
N GLN A 14 10.55 -7.24 2.31
CA GLN A 14 10.33 -6.16 1.34
C GLN A 14 9.62 -6.63 0.05
N VAL A 15 9.82 -7.88 -0.37
CA VAL A 15 9.14 -8.45 -1.55
C VAL A 15 7.66 -8.67 -1.24
N VAL A 16 7.35 -9.19 -0.04
CA VAL A 16 5.96 -9.36 0.43
C VAL A 16 5.26 -8.01 0.58
N ALA A 17 5.94 -7.02 1.17
CA ALA A 17 5.42 -5.66 1.28
C ALA A 17 5.05 -5.09 -0.09
N HIS A 18 5.97 -5.22 -1.05
CA HIS A 18 5.77 -4.73 -2.40
C HIS A 18 4.60 -5.43 -3.12
N VAL A 19 4.49 -6.76 -2.98
CA VAL A 19 3.36 -7.52 -3.53
C VAL A 19 2.04 -7.02 -2.94
N ILE A 20 1.96 -6.80 -1.63
CA ILE A 20 0.75 -6.31 -0.96
C ILE A 20 0.41 -4.88 -1.40
N ASP A 21 1.39 -4.00 -1.52
CA ASP A 21 1.22 -2.63 -2.03
C ASP A 21 0.73 -2.61 -3.49
N LEU A 22 1.28 -3.49 -4.33
CA LEU A 22 0.82 -3.69 -5.70
C LEU A 22 -0.64 -4.16 -5.74
N LEU A 23 -1.03 -5.09 -4.88
CA LEU A 23 -2.42 -5.56 -4.77
C LEU A 23 -3.38 -4.46 -4.29
N ALA A 24 -2.92 -3.57 -3.40
CA ALA A 24 -3.72 -2.43 -2.91
C ALA A 24 -3.90 -1.33 -3.98
N THR A 25 -2.89 -1.12 -4.82
CA THR A 25 -2.86 -0.04 -5.84
C THR A 25 -3.44 -0.47 -7.19
N ARG A 26 -3.39 -1.76 -7.52
CA ARG A 26 -3.95 -2.31 -8.75
C ARG A 26 -5.09 -3.28 -8.47
N GLN A 27 -6.30 -2.84 -8.81
CA GLN A 27 -7.16 -3.59 -9.73
C GLN A 27 -8.19 -2.64 -10.32
N ARG A 28 -8.19 -2.50 -11.65
CA ARG A 28 -9.24 -1.78 -12.40
C ARG A 28 -10.59 -2.50 -12.36
N GLU A 29 -10.68 -3.68 -11.75
CA GLU A 29 -11.92 -4.45 -11.66
C GLU A 29 -12.06 -5.12 -10.27
N PRO A 30 -13.16 -4.87 -9.53
CA PRO A 30 -13.40 -5.45 -8.20
C PRO A 30 -13.71 -6.96 -8.21
N LYS A 31 -13.50 -7.67 -9.33
CA LYS A 31 -13.90 -9.07 -9.54
C LYS A 31 -12.78 -10.01 -9.99
N ASN A 32 -11.52 -9.59 -9.94
CA ASN A 32 -10.43 -10.51 -10.25
C ASN A 32 -10.17 -11.40 -9.03
N SER A 33 -10.83 -12.56 -9.02
CA SER A 33 -10.57 -13.69 -8.13
C SER A 33 -9.23 -14.37 -8.40
N GLU A 34 -8.41 -13.84 -9.31
CA GLU A 34 -7.14 -14.41 -9.73
C GLU A 34 -6.12 -13.29 -9.97
N THR A 35 -4.94 -13.40 -9.34
CA THR A 35 -3.76 -12.58 -9.66
C THR A 35 -2.67 -13.46 -10.23
N ARG A 36 -2.17 -13.14 -11.42
CA ARG A 36 -1.09 -13.89 -12.08
C ARG A 36 0.28 -13.31 -11.76
N VAL A 37 1.26 -14.19 -11.54
CA VAL A 37 2.65 -13.83 -11.20
C VAL A 37 3.28 -12.97 -12.30
N LYS A 38 3.06 -13.28 -13.58
CA LYS A 38 3.53 -12.44 -14.70
C LYS A 38 3.08 -10.98 -14.64
N HIS A 39 1.94 -10.68 -14.01
CA HIS A 39 1.45 -9.30 -13.91
C HIS A 39 2.20 -8.54 -12.82
N ILE A 40 2.49 -9.22 -11.70
CA ILE A 40 3.30 -8.68 -10.60
C ILE A 40 4.73 -8.43 -11.10
N LEU A 41 5.33 -9.42 -11.77
CA LEU A 41 6.69 -9.34 -12.34
C LEU A 41 6.93 -8.14 -13.26
N ARG A 42 5.95 -7.78 -14.09
CA ARG A 42 6.05 -6.63 -15.01
C ARG A 42 6.14 -5.28 -14.29
N GLU A 43 5.79 -5.25 -13.02
CA GLU A 43 5.69 -4.06 -12.21
C GLU A 43 6.69 -3.99 -11.09
N VAL A 44 7.31 -5.13 -10.76
CA VAL A 44 8.39 -5.15 -9.79
C VAL A 44 9.47 -4.21 -10.29
N PRO A 45 9.79 -3.17 -9.52
CA PRO A 45 10.74 -2.18 -9.98
C PRO A 45 12.12 -2.86 -10.03
N PRO A 46 12.92 -2.57 -11.05
CA PRO A 46 14.18 -3.28 -11.31
C PRO A 46 15.22 -3.13 -10.19
N ASN A 47 15.02 -2.18 -9.28
CA ASN A 47 15.83 -1.95 -8.08
C ASN A 47 15.48 -2.87 -6.91
N LEU A 48 14.33 -3.56 -6.93
CA LEU A 48 13.98 -4.55 -5.90
C LEU A 48 14.86 -5.80 -5.99
N GLY A 49 15.52 -6.02 -7.14
CA GLY A 49 16.34 -7.21 -7.40
C GLY A 49 15.56 -8.52 -7.45
N ALA A 50 14.24 -8.47 -7.23
CA ALA A 50 13.42 -9.66 -7.03
C ALA A 50 13.12 -10.38 -8.35
N GLY A 51 13.56 -11.63 -8.44
CA GLY A 51 13.27 -12.55 -9.54
C GLY A 51 11.89 -13.23 -9.42
N VAL A 52 11.61 -14.09 -10.39
CA VAL A 52 10.36 -14.87 -10.47
C VAL A 52 10.17 -15.77 -9.24
N GLU A 53 11.26 -16.38 -8.76
CA GLU A 53 11.24 -17.28 -7.61
C GLU A 53 10.92 -16.53 -6.31
N GLU A 54 11.51 -15.36 -6.08
CA GLU A 54 11.28 -14.59 -4.84
C GLU A 54 9.85 -14.02 -4.76
N ILE A 55 9.26 -13.63 -5.90
CA ILE A 55 7.86 -13.21 -5.95
C ILE A 55 6.92 -14.40 -5.75
N GLN A 56 7.26 -15.56 -6.30
CA GLN A 56 6.52 -16.78 -6.02
C GLN A 56 6.56 -17.11 -4.53
N ASP A 57 7.75 -17.13 -3.93
CA ASP A 57 7.92 -17.46 -2.52
C ASP A 57 7.18 -16.47 -1.63
N ALA A 58 7.17 -15.19 -1.99
CA ALA A 58 6.37 -14.16 -1.31
C ALA A 58 4.85 -14.45 -1.39
N LEU A 59 4.35 -14.89 -2.54
CA LEU A 59 2.92 -15.23 -2.71
C LEU A 59 2.54 -16.51 -1.98
N GLU A 60 3.40 -17.52 -2.01
CA GLU A 60 3.23 -18.76 -1.24
C GLU A 60 3.20 -18.45 0.26
N LEU A 61 4.11 -17.59 0.73
CA LEU A 61 4.17 -17.15 2.12
C LEU A 61 2.93 -16.36 2.52
N ILE A 62 2.43 -15.44 1.69
CA ILE A 62 1.16 -14.73 1.93
C ILE A 62 -0.01 -15.72 2.08
N ALA A 63 -0.12 -16.71 1.16
CA ALA A 63 -1.19 -17.70 1.21
C ALA A 63 -1.10 -18.60 2.45
N GLN A 64 0.12 -19.02 2.83
CA GLN A 64 0.38 -19.83 4.01
C GLN A 64 0.03 -19.08 5.31
N GLU A 65 0.51 -17.84 5.45
CA GLU A 65 0.34 -17.04 6.67
C GLU A 65 -1.09 -16.52 6.83
N ALA A 66 -1.80 -16.26 5.73
CA ALA A 66 -3.23 -15.95 5.78
C ALA A 66 -4.05 -17.10 6.38
N GLY A 67 -3.51 -18.34 6.37
CA GLY A 67 -4.06 -19.52 7.06
C GLY A 67 -5.47 -19.90 6.61
N ASP A 68 -5.88 -19.46 5.42
CA ASP A 68 -7.26 -19.52 4.95
C ASP A 68 -7.36 -20.36 3.66
N ARG A 69 -8.36 -21.23 3.59
CA ARG A 69 -8.68 -22.02 2.38
C ARG A 69 -9.16 -21.15 1.22
N ARG A 70 -9.35 -19.85 1.49
CA ARG A 70 -9.86 -18.81 0.61
C ARG A 70 -8.82 -18.14 -0.27
N ILE A 71 -7.53 -18.40 0.00
CA ILE A 71 -6.42 -17.90 -0.81
C ILE A 71 -5.58 -19.10 -1.19
N GLU A 72 -5.56 -19.43 -2.48
CA GLU A 72 -4.87 -20.62 -2.97
C GLU A 72 -3.80 -20.23 -3.98
N PHE A 73 -2.55 -20.58 -3.69
CA PHE A 73 -1.47 -20.45 -4.65
C PHE A 73 -1.46 -21.67 -5.59
N LYS A 74 -1.60 -21.43 -6.89
CA LYS A 74 -1.51 -22.45 -7.94
C LYS A 74 -0.26 -22.23 -8.77
N LYS A 75 0.70 -23.13 -8.59
CA LYS A 75 1.96 -23.13 -9.32
C LYS A 75 1.75 -23.49 -10.79
N GLY A 76 2.15 -22.59 -11.68
CA GLY A 76 2.12 -22.78 -13.13
C GLY A 76 3.43 -23.35 -13.67
N ARG A 77 3.40 -23.86 -14.90
CA ARG A 77 4.60 -24.26 -15.65
C ARG A 77 4.49 -23.72 -17.08
N PRO A 78 5.22 -22.65 -17.45
CA PRO A 78 6.33 -22.00 -16.73
C PRO A 78 5.90 -21.21 -15.47
N LEU A 79 6.85 -20.87 -14.58
CA LEU A 79 6.58 -20.23 -13.27
C LEU A 79 5.80 -18.92 -13.37
N GLU A 80 5.96 -18.19 -14.48
CA GLU A 80 5.23 -16.96 -14.80
C GLU A 80 3.71 -17.16 -14.93
N GLU A 81 3.28 -18.39 -15.20
CA GLU A 81 1.87 -18.80 -15.24
C GLU A 81 1.30 -19.13 -13.87
N SER A 82 2.13 -19.10 -12.83
CA SER A 82 1.64 -19.25 -11.46
C SER A 82 0.66 -18.13 -11.13
N ARG A 83 -0.30 -18.45 -10.27
CA ARG A 83 -1.39 -17.56 -9.92
C ARG A 83 -1.80 -17.76 -8.48
N ILE A 84 -2.32 -16.72 -7.88
CA ILE A 84 -2.98 -16.76 -6.58
C ILE A 84 -4.47 -16.53 -6.82
N GLU A 85 -5.28 -17.48 -6.40
CA GLU A 85 -6.74 -17.40 -6.44
C GLU A 85 -7.25 -16.85 -5.11
N TRP A 86 -8.22 -15.96 -5.19
CA TRP A 86 -8.78 -15.23 -4.06
C TRP A 86 -10.30 -15.46 -4.01
N ASP A 87 -10.82 -15.88 -2.87
CA ASP A 87 -12.28 -15.93 -2.63
C ASP A 87 -12.87 -14.53 -2.30
N CYS A 88 -12.00 -13.55 -2.01
CA CYS A 88 -12.36 -12.14 -1.80
C CYS A 88 -11.58 -11.25 -2.77
N SER A 89 -11.89 -9.95 -2.85
CA SER A 89 -11.10 -9.06 -3.70
C SER A 89 -9.67 -8.95 -3.15
N ALA A 90 -8.67 -9.14 -4.00
CA ALA A 90 -7.26 -8.97 -3.63
C ALA A 90 -6.96 -7.57 -3.06
N ILE A 91 -7.75 -6.55 -3.47
CA ILE A 91 -7.69 -5.20 -2.90
C ILE A 91 -8.21 -5.18 -1.46
N GLU A 92 -9.35 -5.81 -1.20
CA GLU A 92 -9.93 -5.86 0.15
C GLU A 92 -8.96 -6.58 1.09
N PHE A 93 -8.38 -7.68 0.63
CA PHE A 93 -7.31 -8.37 1.36
C PHE A 93 -6.15 -7.42 1.68
N ALA A 94 -5.57 -6.76 0.66
CA ALA A 94 -4.42 -5.89 0.85
C ALA A 94 -4.74 -4.69 1.76
N LYS A 95 -5.93 -4.10 1.64
CA LYS A 95 -6.40 -3.02 2.53
C LYS A 95 -6.52 -3.51 3.97
N HIS A 96 -7.10 -4.69 4.20
CA HIS A 96 -7.20 -5.25 5.55
C HIS A 96 -5.83 -5.49 6.17
N VAL A 97 -4.86 -5.99 5.40
CA VAL A 97 -3.47 -6.15 5.89
C VAL A 97 -2.85 -4.80 6.23
N LEU A 98 -2.98 -3.80 5.34
CA LEU A 98 -2.45 -2.45 5.57
C LEU A 98 -3.14 -1.74 6.75
N ASP A 99 -4.42 -1.99 6.98
CA ASP A 99 -5.15 -1.47 8.13
C ASP A 99 -4.65 -2.09 9.45
N GLN A 100 -4.29 -3.38 9.46
CA GLN A 100 -3.64 -4.01 10.63
C GLN A 100 -2.28 -3.39 10.93
N ILE A 101 -1.53 -2.98 9.91
CA ILE A 101 -0.24 -2.31 10.07
C ILE A 101 -0.42 -0.86 10.58
N ARG A 102 -1.48 -0.18 10.12
CA ARG A 102 -1.80 1.20 10.53
C ARG A 102 -2.42 1.29 11.91
N GLN A 103 -3.08 0.24 12.39
CA GLN A 103 -3.48 0.15 13.78
C GLN A 103 -2.22 -0.14 14.61
N PRO A 104 -1.76 0.79 15.46
CA PRO A 104 -0.71 0.47 16.40
C PRO A 104 -1.22 -0.68 17.27
N PHE A 105 -0.44 -1.75 17.38
CA PHE A 105 -0.63 -2.88 18.28
C PHE A 105 -1.32 -2.42 19.57
N GLN A 106 -2.63 -2.65 19.68
CA GLN A 106 -3.30 -2.58 20.96
C GLN A 106 -2.97 -3.88 21.67
N SER A 107 -1.86 -3.89 22.43
CA SER A 107 -1.59 -4.96 23.38
C SER A 107 -2.84 -5.23 24.22
N PRO A 108 -3.27 -6.49 24.38
CA PRO A 108 -4.47 -6.83 25.12
C PRO A 108 -4.15 -6.82 26.62
N GLU A 109 -3.75 -5.69 27.18
CA GLU A 109 -3.54 -5.51 28.62
C GLU A 109 -3.39 -4.02 28.96
N CYS A 110 -4.52 -3.30 28.94
CA CYS A 110 -4.67 -2.12 29.78
C CYS A 110 -6.09 -2.08 30.33
N GLU A 111 -6.28 -2.78 31.44
CA GLU A 111 -7.42 -2.58 32.32
C GLU A 111 -7.44 -1.13 32.82
N LYS A 112 -8.54 -0.45 32.52
CA LYS A 112 -9.15 0.70 33.22
C LYS A 112 -8.45 2.07 33.15
N ARG A 113 -9.24 3.00 32.54
CA ARG A 113 -9.61 4.39 32.95
C ARG A 113 -9.21 5.46 31.91
N PRO A 114 -9.77 6.68 32.01
CA PRO A 114 -11.18 7.10 31.99
C PRO A 114 -11.41 8.08 30.81
N ASP A 115 -12.58 8.72 30.76
CA ASP A 115 -13.05 9.64 29.72
C ASP A 115 -12.03 10.61 29.09
N SER A 116 -12.19 10.81 27.77
CA SER A 116 -11.79 11.98 26.95
C SER A 116 -10.35 12.50 27.09
N VAL A 117 -9.49 12.08 26.17
CA VAL A 117 -8.32 12.88 25.78
C VAL A 117 -8.77 13.73 24.59
N ASP A 118 -8.74 15.05 24.75
CA ASP A 118 -8.96 16.01 23.67
C ASP A 118 -8.13 15.60 22.44
N GLU A 119 -8.80 15.21 21.35
CA GLU A 119 -8.16 15.10 20.04
C GLU A 119 -7.63 16.49 19.70
N GLU A 120 -6.31 16.64 19.60
CA GLU A 120 -5.67 17.85 19.06
C GLU A 120 -6.30 18.15 17.69
N GLN A 121 -7.21 19.12 17.65
CA GLN A 121 -7.78 19.64 16.40
C GLN A 121 -6.67 20.38 15.67
N VAL A 122 -5.90 19.66 14.87
CA VAL A 122 -4.90 20.26 14.00
C VAL A 122 -5.62 21.09 12.95
N GLU A 123 -5.43 22.41 13.00
CA GLU A 123 -6.01 23.35 12.05
C GLU A 123 -5.34 23.17 10.67
N PHE A 124 -6.12 23.20 9.60
CA PHE A 124 -5.63 23.05 8.22
C PHE A 124 -5.89 24.32 7.43
N GLU A 125 -4.86 24.80 6.73
CA GLU A 125 -4.99 25.79 5.69
C GLU A 125 -5.28 25.11 4.34
N VAL A 126 -6.27 25.61 3.60
CA VAL A 126 -6.68 25.05 2.32
C VAL A 126 -6.30 25.98 1.18
N PHE A 127 -5.44 25.51 0.29
CA PHE A 127 -5.01 26.24 -0.90
C PHE A 127 -5.62 25.60 -2.15
N THR A 128 -6.19 26.40 -3.04
CA THR A 128 -6.80 25.91 -4.29
C THR A 128 -5.89 26.18 -5.48
N PHE A 129 -5.58 25.13 -6.25
CA PHE A 129 -4.75 25.23 -7.44
C PHE A 129 -5.56 24.91 -8.70
N PRO A 130 -5.52 25.77 -9.73
CA PRO A 130 -6.19 25.49 -10.99
C PRO A 130 -5.40 24.43 -11.76
N VAL A 131 -6.00 23.26 -11.97
CA VAL A 131 -5.35 22.15 -12.69
C VAL A 131 -5.73 22.15 -14.16
N ARG A 132 -6.99 22.49 -14.47
CA ARG A 132 -7.54 22.64 -15.83
C ARG A 132 -8.67 23.68 -15.81
N ARG A 133 -9.12 24.13 -16.98
CA ARG A 133 -10.20 25.13 -17.10
C ARG A 133 -11.46 24.63 -16.38
N GLY A 134 -11.85 25.30 -15.30
CA GLY A 134 -13.01 24.94 -14.47
C GLY A 134 -12.79 23.79 -13.49
N VAL A 135 -11.54 23.35 -13.26
CA VAL A 135 -11.21 22.31 -12.27
C VAL A 135 -10.10 22.81 -11.35
N ASP A 136 -10.49 23.08 -10.11
CA ASP A 136 -9.61 23.45 -9.01
C ASP A 136 -9.39 22.25 -8.09
N MET A 137 -8.14 22.07 -7.64
CA MET A 137 -7.77 21.02 -6.71
C MET A 137 -7.41 21.64 -5.36
N PRO A 138 -8.08 21.23 -4.25
CA PRO A 138 -7.73 21.69 -2.92
C PRO A 138 -6.51 20.92 -2.39
N LEU A 139 -5.51 21.65 -1.92
CA LEU A 139 -4.39 21.15 -1.14
C LEU A 139 -4.60 21.59 0.30
N ARG A 140 -4.66 20.63 1.22
CA ARG A 140 -4.76 20.90 2.65
C ARG A 140 -3.38 20.76 3.28
N ILE A 141 -2.92 21.82 3.90
CA ILE A 141 -1.62 21.91 4.57
C ILE A 141 -1.93 22.13 6.05
N ARG A 142 -1.27 21.40 6.94
CA ARG A 142 -1.42 21.65 8.39
C ARG A 142 -0.89 23.05 8.72
N ALA A 143 -1.61 23.80 9.55
CA ALA A 143 -1.22 25.16 9.95
C ALA A 143 -0.03 25.17 10.91
N ASP A 144 0.26 24.05 11.56
CA ASP A 144 1.29 23.90 12.60
C ASP A 144 2.63 23.33 12.08
N LEU A 145 2.87 23.38 10.77
CA LEU A 145 4.13 22.89 10.20
C LEU A 145 5.34 23.64 10.75
N THR A 146 6.36 22.89 11.15
CA THR A 146 7.65 23.45 11.51
C THR A 146 8.37 24.01 10.27
N ALA A 147 9.33 24.91 10.50
CA ALA A 147 10.14 25.49 9.42
C ALA A 147 10.85 24.43 8.56
N GLN A 148 11.28 23.32 9.17
CA GLN A 148 11.91 22.21 8.45
C GLN A 148 10.92 21.46 7.56
N GLU A 149 9.69 21.24 8.04
CA GLU A 149 8.66 20.56 7.24
C GLU A 149 8.17 21.43 6.08
N LEU A 150 8.11 22.75 6.27
CA LEU A 150 7.84 23.70 5.18
C LEU A 150 8.93 23.65 4.09
N LEU A 151 10.20 23.55 4.47
CA LEU A 151 11.30 23.40 3.51
C LEU A 151 11.21 22.08 2.74
N ASN A 152 10.94 20.97 3.45
CA ASN A 152 10.76 19.66 2.82
C ASN A 152 9.57 19.65 1.84
N LEU A 153 8.46 20.30 2.21
CA LEU A 153 7.29 20.43 1.34
C LEU A 153 7.62 21.27 0.10
N ALA A 154 8.35 22.37 0.26
CA ALA A 154 8.78 23.21 -0.86
C ALA A 154 9.70 22.45 -1.82
N GLU A 155 10.64 21.66 -1.31
CA GLU A 155 11.51 20.81 -2.13
C GLU A 155 10.72 19.75 -2.90
N PHE A 156 9.77 19.08 -2.24
CA PHE A 156 8.89 18.11 -2.87
C PHE A 156 8.09 18.73 -4.03
N VAL A 157 7.51 19.93 -3.83
CA VAL A 157 6.78 20.64 -4.88
C VAL A 157 7.70 21.02 -6.05
N GLN A 158 8.95 21.43 -5.78
CA GLN A 158 9.91 21.74 -6.84
C GLN A 158 10.29 20.49 -7.66
N VAL A 159 10.45 19.34 -7.02
CA VAL A 159 10.69 18.06 -7.72
C VAL A 159 9.52 17.70 -8.64
N LEU A 160 8.28 17.85 -8.16
CA LEU A 160 7.08 17.62 -8.97
C LEU A 160 6.96 18.59 -10.15
N ALA A 161 7.33 19.86 -9.96
CA ALA A 161 7.32 20.84 -11.05
C ALA A 161 8.37 20.51 -12.12
N ARG A 162 9.57 20.08 -11.72
CA ARG A 162 10.67 19.72 -12.63
C ARG A 162 10.40 18.44 -13.41
N SER A 163 9.78 17.43 -12.78
CA SER A 163 9.47 16.16 -13.45
C SER A 163 8.44 16.31 -14.58
N ARG A 164 7.59 17.35 -14.54
CA ARG A 164 6.68 17.72 -15.64
C ARG A 164 7.35 18.53 -16.75
N GLY A 165 8.41 19.28 -16.47
CA GLY A 165 9.17 20.01 -17.49
C GLY A 165 9.98 19.12 -18.42
N ALA A 166 10.41 17.94 -17.94
CA ALA A 166 11.22 16.98 -18.71
C ALA A 166 10.44 16.19 -19.78
N GLN A 167 9.10 16.24 -19.78
CA GLN A 167 8.26 15.58 -20.80
C GLN A 167 7.82 16.53 -21.93
N ALA A 168 8.24 17.80 -21.89
CA ALA A 168 7.86 18.81 -22.88
C ALA A 168 9.04 19.31 -23.74
N SER A 169 10.19 18.61 -23.74
CA SER A 169 11.35 18.92 -24.60
C SER A 169 11.64 17.78 -25.58
#